data_AF-A0A3D3XR33-F1
#
_entry.id   AF-A0A3D3XR33-F1
#
_cell.length_a   1.000
_cell.length_b   1.000
_cell.length_c   1.000
_cell.angle_alpha   90.00
_cell.angle_beta   90.00
_cell.angle_gamma   90.00
#
_symmetry.space_group_name_H-M   'P 1'
#
loop_
_entity.id
_entity.type
_entity.pdbx_description
1 polymer ?
#
loop_
_entity_poly.entity_id
_entity_poly.type
_entity_poly.pdbx_seq_one_letter_code
_entity_poly.pdbx_strand_id
1 'polypeptide(L)'
;MGTKVDIENWDRKESYLFFKDFKDPFIGITVELDATSFWDFCRTNSLSIHHALLYCTLSAANKYPPMRFRRDQDGVVEHSIIDMGCSVLKDDSDAFTFAYYPWIPKESMSDFIRRSSKITKKAASGLPLNPRPDRTNLMYGTTIPWISFTSFTHPKKGEGHSIPRTVFGKIFKREGKYYLPFQLEVDHALMDGLHIARFFEHLQNELKYIR
;
A
#
# COMPACT_ATOMS: atom_id res chain seq x y z
N MET A 1 -10.52 -1.19 15.90
CA MET A 1 -11.23 -2.48 16.09
C MET A 1 -11.69 -2.95 14.73
N GLY A 2 -11.66 -4.26 14.49
CA GLY A 2 -12.15 -4.84 13.23
C GLY A 2 -13.46 -5.60 13.45
N THR A 3 -14.17 -5.86 12.36
CA THR A 3 -15.42 -6.64 12.34
C THR A 3 -15.14 -8.01 11.75
N LYS A 4 -15.64 -9.09 12.37
CA LYS A 4 -15.52 -10.43 11.79
C LYS A 4 -16.36 -10.51 10.51
N VAL A 5 -15.78 -11.09 9.46
CA VAL A 5 -16.48 -11.40 8.22
C VAL A 5 -17.28 -12.69 8.45
N ASP A 6 -18.56 -12.68 8.07
CA ASP A 6 -19.39 -13.88 8.07
C ASP A 6 -19.00 -14.79 6.90
N ILE A 7 -18.10 -15.75 7.16
CA ILE A 7 -17.57 -16.66 6.15
C ILE A 7 -18.67 -17.53 5.54
N GLU A 8 -19.70 -17.90 6.31
CA GLU A 8 -20.74 -18.80 5.82
C GLU A 8 -21.60 -18.15 4.75
N ASN A 9 -21.80 -16.83 4.84
CA ASN A 9 -22.55 -16.03 3.88
C ASN A 9 -21.66 -15.19 2.94
N TRP A 10 -20.35 -15.41 2.94
CA TRP A 10 -19.44 -14.67 2.07
C TRP A 10 -19.36 -15.31 0.69
N ASP A 11 -19.62 -14.53 -0.36
CA ASP A 11 -19.53 -14.97 -1.77
C ASP A 11 -18.19 -15.66 -2.12
N ARG A 12 -17.11 -15.35 -1.39
CA ARG A 12 -15.78 -15.94 -1.60
C ARG A 12 -15.45 -17.08 -0.64
N LYS A 13 -16.43 -17.66 0.06
CA LYS A 13 -16.22 -18.76 1.02
C LYS A 13 -15.37 -19.89 0.42
N GLU A 14 -15.73 -20.38 -0.75
CA GLU A 14 -15.02 -21.49 -1.41
C GLU A 14 -13.57 -21.13 -1.73
N SER A 15 -13.33 -19.97 -2.35
CA SER A 15 -11.98 -19.48 -2.66
C SER A 15 -11.15 -19.29 -1.40
N TYR A 16 -11.72 -18.72 -0.34
CA TYR A 16 -11.05 -18.55 0.94
C TYR A 16 -10.64 -19.90 1.54
N LEU A 17 -11.56 -20.86 1.62
CA LEU A 17 -11.29 -22.19 2.16
C LEU A 17 -10.25 -22.96 1.35
N PHE A 18 -10.21 -22.76 0.03
CA PHE A 18 -9.23 -23.40 -0.84
C PHE A 18 -7.82 -22.83 -0.65
N PHE A 19 -7.65 -21.50 -0.66
CA PHE A 19 -6.33 -20.87 -0.63
C PHE A 19 -5.75 -20.67 0.78
N LYS A 20 -6.57 -20.62 1.84
CA LYS A 20 -6.08 -20.28 3.20
C LYS A 20 -5.01 -21.23 3.75
N ASP A 21 -4.97 -22.48 3.27
CA ASP A 21 -4.03 -23.50 3.77
C ASP A 21 -2.79 -23.63 2.86
N PHE A 22 -2.67 -22.80 1.82
CA PHE A 22 -1.48 -22.78 0.98
C PHE A 22 -0.30 -22.24 1.78
N LYS A 23 0.88 -22.84 1.57
CA LYS A 23 2.14 -22.37 2.15
C LYS A 23 2.45 -20.92 1.76
N ASP A 24 2.12 -20.55 0.52
CA ASP A 24 2.23 -19.19 0.01
C ASP A 24 1.02 -18.86 -0.86
N PRO A 25 -0.03 -18.24 -0.28
CA PRO A 25 -1.21 -17.86 -1.04
C PRO A 25 -1.05 -16.50 -1.72
N PHE A 26 0.12 -15.83 -1.69
CA PHE A 26 0.21 -14.46 -2.20
C PHE A 26 0.30 -14.42 -3.72
N ILE A 27 -0.46 -13.49 -4.32
CA ILE A 27 -0.37 -13.14 -5.73
C ILE A 27 0.04 -11.68 -5.88
N GLY A 28 0.87 -11.38 -6.89
CA GLY A 28 1.41 -10.05 -7.15
C GLY A 28 1.19 -9.61 -8.58
N ILE A 29 0.76 -8.37 -8.79
CA ILE A 29 0.60 -7.76 -10.12
C ILE A 29 1.32 -6.41 -10.16
N THR A 30 2.07 -6.18 -11.24
CA THR A 30 2.70 -4.90 -11.55
C THR A 30 2.01 -4.24 -12.74
N VAL A 31 1.71 -2.95 -12.62
CA VAL A 31 1.11 -2.11 -13.66
C VAL A 31 1.84 -0.78 -13.78
N GLU A 32 1.66 -0.11 -14.91
CA GLU A 32 2.06 1.28 -15.11
C GLU A 32 0.80 2.16 -15.01
N LEU A 33 0.65 2.88 -13.90
CA LEU A 33 -0.47 3.81 -13.70
C LEU A 33 -0.19 5.13 -14.41
N ASP A 34 -1.20 5.72 -15.05
CA ASP A 34 -1.09 7.08 -15.59
C ASP A 34 -1.04 8.07 -14.42
N ALA A 35 0.13 8.67 -14.23
CA ALA A 35 0.41 9.60 -13.15
C ALA A 35 0.56 11.04 -13.67
N THR A 36 0.06 11.35 -14.87
CA THR A 36 0.25 12.67 -15.52
C THR A 36 -0.37 13.79 -14.69
N SER A 37 -1.67 13.72 -14.39
CA SER A 37 -2.36 14.73 -13.57
C SER A 37 -1.76 14.83 -12.17
N PHE A 38 -1.42 13.68 -11.58
CA PHE A 38 -0.74 13.60 -10.29
C PHE A 38 0.59 14.35 -10.28
N TRP A 39 1.43 14.08 -11.29
CA TRP A 39 2.75 14.67 -11.43
C TRP A 39 2.64 16.19 -11.57
N ASP A 40 1.81 16.66 -12.50
CA ASP A 40 1.64 18.09 -12.77
C ASP A 40 1.10 18.82 -11.54
N PHE A 41 0.10 18.25 -10.85
CA PHE A 41 -0.43 18.81 -9.61
C PHE A 41 0.65 18.93 -8.52
N CYS A 42 1.43 17.87 -8.30
CA CYS A 42 2.51 17.90 -7.31
C CYS A 42 3.59 18.94 -7.65
N ARG A 43 3.93 19.09 -8.94
CA ARG A 43 4.92 20.07 -9.38
C ARG A 43 4.42 21.51 -9.21
N THR A 44 3.22 21.80 -9.67
CA THR A 44 2.61 23.14 -9.54
C THR A 44 2.48 23.57 -8.08
N ASN A 45 2.13 22.65 -7.19
CA ASN A 45 1.92 22.95 -5.77
C ASN A 45 3.16 22.69 -4.89
N SER A 46 4.31 22.37 -5.48
CA SER A 46 5.55 22.05 -4.75
C SER A 46 5.37 20.97 -3.66
N LEU A 47 4.56 19.95 -3.95
CA LEU A 47 4.27 18.86 -3.03
C LEU A 47 5.32 17.74 -3.12
N SER A 48 5.55 17.07 -1.99
CA SER A 48 6.39 15.88 -1.95
C SER A 48 5.68 14.72 -2.66
N ILE A 49 6.25 14.29 -3.80
CA ILE A 49 5.73 13.17 -4.61
C ILE A 49 5.52 11.90 -3.77
N HIS A 50 6.50 11.52 -2.95
CA HIS A 50 6.40 10.32 -2.13
C HIS A 50 5.21 10.39 -1.15
N HIS A 51 5.09 11.47 -0.40
CA HIS A 51 4.02 11.62 0.59
C HIS A 51 2.64 11.79 -0.07
N ALA A 52 2.56 12.42 -1.24
CA ALA A 52 1.33 12.48 -2.02
C ALA A 52 0.91 11.08 -2.55
N LEU A 53 1.86 10.26 -3.00
CA LEU A 53 1.59 8.86 -3.37
C LEU A 53 1.11 8.03 -2.18
N LEU A 54 1.73 8.19 -1.00
CA LEU A 54 1.27 7.55 0.23
C LEU A 54 -0.18 7.93 0.54
N TYR A 55 -0.54 9.21 0.42
CA TYR A 55 -1.90 9.70 0.63
C TYR A 55 -2.88 9.07 -0.36
N CYS A 56 -2.63 9.14 -1.68
CA CYS A 56 -3.51 8.57 -2.70
C CYS A 56 -3.70 7.06 -2.49
N THR A 57 -2.62 6.35 -2.16
CA THR A 57 -2.67 4.89 -1.93
C THR A 57 -3.46 4.54 -0.68
N LEU A 58 -3.24 5.24 0.44
CA LEU A 58 -4.01 5.02 1.66
C LEU A 58 -5.47 5.42 1.52
N SER A 59 -5.75 6.50 0.78
CA SER A 59 -7.11 6.94 0.46
C SER A 59 -7.86 5.86 -0.33
N ALA A 60 -7.25 5.33 -1.41
CA ALA A 60 -7.81 4.24 -2.19
C ALA A 60 -8.03 2.98 -1.32
N ALA A 61 -7.02 2.58 -0.55
CA ALA A 61 -7.07 1.37 0.26
C ALA A 61 -8.12 1.47 1.39
N ASN A 62 -8.27 2.63 2.02
CA ASN A 62 -9.31 2.86 3.03
C ASN A 62 -10.71 3.06 2.44
N LYS A 63 -10.86 3.26 1.11
CA LYS A 63 -12.17 3.27 0.43
C LYS A 63 -12.58 1.90 -0.10
N TYR A 64 -11.64 0.95 -0.20
CA TYR A 64 -11.88 -0.37 -0.76
C TYR A 64 -11.79 -1.48 0.31
N PRO A 65 -12.93 -2.01 0.81
CA PRO A 65 -12.96 -2.97 1.93
C PRO A 65 -12.03 -4.18 1.82
N PRO A 66 -11.85 -4.83 0.65
CA PRO A 66 -10.95 -5.98 0.53
C PRO A 66 -9.49 -5.72 0.94
N MET A 67 -9.01 -4.48 0.82
CA MET A 67 -7.67 -4.10 1.29
C MET A 67 -7.54 -4.11 2.81
N ARG A 68 -8.67 -4.09 3.52
CA ARG A 68 -8.75 -4.05 4.99
C ARG A 68 -8.99 -5.43 5.61
N PHE A 69 -9.19 -6.48 4.81
CA PHE A 69 -9.33 -7.85 5.31
C PHE A 69 -8.00 -8.43 5.78
N ARG A 70 -8.01 -9.09 6.93
CA ARG A 70 -6.88 -9.88 7.43
C ARG A 70 -7.35 -11.26 7.84
N ARG A 71 -6.51 -12.25 7.64
CA ARG A 71 -6.66 -13.54 8.28
C ARG A 71 -6.50 -13.37 9.79
N ASP A 72 -7.36 -14.06 10.51
CA ASP A 72 -7.34 -14.19 11.95
C ASP A 72 -7.40 -15.68 12.30
N GLN A 73 -7.11 -16.05 13.55
CA GLN A 73 -7.10 -17.45 13.99
C GLN A 73 -8.41 -18.17 13.67
N ASP A 74 -9.54 -17.45 13.79
CA ASP A 74 -10.89 -17.98 13.60
C ASP A 74 -11.55 -17.57 12.26
N GLY A 75 -10.79 -17.05 11.29
CA GLY A 75 -11.37 -16.64 10.00
C GLY A 75 -10.79 -15.35 9.43
N VAL A 76 -11.66 -14.39 9.12
CA VAL A 76 -11.28 -13.12 8.49
C VAL A 76 -11.86 -11.95 9.29
N VAL A 77 -11.05 -10.92 9.48
CA VAL A 77 -11.44 -9.66 10.11
C VAL A 77 -11.26 -8.52 9.12
N GLU A 78 -12.26 -7.65 9.02
CA GLU A 78 -12.13 -6.36 8.34
C GLU A 78 -11.71 -5.28 9.34
N HIS A 79 -10.56 -4.64 9.12
CA HIS A 79 -10.22 -3.43 9.87
C HIS A 79 -11.06 -2.24 9.43
N SER A 80 -11.48 -1.39 10.38
CA SER A 80 -12.17 -0.14 10.05
C SER A 80 -11.27 0.85 9.31
N ILE A 81 -9.97 0.87 9.65
CA ILE A 81 -8.94 1.74 9.09
C ILE A 81 -7.65 0.94 8.95
N ILE A 82 -6.97 1.13 7.83
CA ILE A 82 -5.60 0.65 7.62
C ILE A 82 -4.62 1.81 7.46
N ASP A 83 -3.43 1.62 8.01
CA ASP A 83 -2.31 2.54 7.93
C ASP A 83 -1.22 1.98 7.01
N MET A 84 -0.19 2.75 6.71
CA MET A 84 0.95 2.25 5.92
C MET A 84 2.23 2.19 6.75
N GLY A 85 2.95 1.08 6.68
CA GLY A 85 4.36 1.01 7.08
C GLY A 85 5.23 1.03 5.84
N CYS A 86 6.15 1.99 5.69
CA CYS A 86 7.02 2.09 4.52
C CYS A 86 8.50 2.04 4.90
N SER A 87 9.32 1.46 4.02
CA SER A 87 10.78 1.60 4.06
C SER A 87 11.19 3.07 3.88
N VAL A 88 12.11 3.55 4.70
CA VAL A 88 12.71 4.89 4.64
C VAL A 88 14.22 4.74 4.74
N LEU A 89 14.96 5.33 3.79
CA LEU A 89 16.42 5.37 3.83
C LEU A 89 16.89 6.21 5.02
N LYS A 90 17.92 5.76 5.73
CA LYS A 90 18.52 6.54 6.82
C LYS A 90 19.40 7.64 6.25
N ASP A 91 19.49 8.76 6.96
CA ASP A 91 20.38 9.84 6.58
C ASP A 91 21.84 9.35 6.61
N ASP A 92 22.62 9.77 5.60
CA ASP A 92 24.04 9.44 5.45
C ASP A 92 24.35 7.93 5.49
N SER A 93 23.44 7.09 4.99
CA SER A 93 23.55 5.63 5.04
C SER A 93 22.87 4.92 3.86
N ASP A 94 23.42 3.78 3.45
CA ASP A 94 22.76 2.85 2.53
C ASP A 94 21.75 1.92 3.23
N ALA A 95 21.59 2.05 4.55
CA ALA A 95 20.64 1.28 5.33
C ALA A 95 19.26 1.95 5.38
N PHE A 96 18.20 1.15 5.53
CA PHE A 96 16.84 1.65 5.71
C PHE A 96 16.28 1.32 7.11
N THR A 97 15.19 1.98 7.46
CA THR A 97 14.32 1.68 8.60
C THR A 97 12.86 1.74 8.16
N PHE A 98 11.91 1.56 9.09
CA PHE A 98 10.48 1.69 8.82
C PHE A 98 9.90 2.95 9.44
N ALA A 99 9.07 3.64 8.65
CA ALA A 99 8.18 4.68 9.11
C ALA A 99 6.73 4.20 9.00
N TYR A 100 5.88 4.64 9.92
CA TYR A 100 4.47 4.26 9.98
C TYR A 100 3.60 5.49 9.89
N TYR A 101 2.67 5.48 8.93
CA TYR A 101 1.82 6.61 8.56
C TYR A 101 0.36 6.29 8.89
N PRO A 102 -0.14 6.75 10.04
CA PRO A 102 -1.55 6.59 10.38
C PRO A 102 -2.45 7.29 9.36
N TRP A 103 -3.55 6.64 8.98
CA TRP A 103 -4.63 7.26 8.23
C TRP A 103 -5.61 7.95 9.18
N ILE A 104 -5.93 9.21 8.88
CA ILE A 104 -6.89 10.01 9.65
C ILE A 104 -8.05 10.35 8.71
N PRO A 105 -9.27 9.83 8.97
CA PRO A 105 -10.42 10.12 8.11
C PRO A 105 -10.67 11.62 7.99
N LYS A 106 -10.96 12.08 6.76
CA LYS A 106 -11.23 13.48 6.42
C LYS A 106 -10.06 14.46 6.63
N GLU A 107 -8.86 13.96 6.92
CA GLU A 107 -7.65 14.78 6.90
C GLU A 107 -7.38 15.30 5.48
N SER A 108 -6.99 16.57 5.36
CA SER A 108 -6.61 17.12 4.06
C SER A 108 -5.28 16.52 3.58
N MET A 109 -5.07 16.47 2.27
CA MET A 109 -3.80 16.00 1.71
C MET A 109 -2.61 16.81 2.24
N SER A 110 -2.75 18.14 2.30
CA SER A 110 -1.69 19.03 2.80
C SER A 110 -1.32 18.74 4.25
N ASP A 111 -2.31 18.45 5.11
CA ASP A 111 -2.06 18.07 6.49
C ASP A 111 -1.39 16.70 6.60
N PHE A 112 -1.87 15.73 5.81
CA PHE A 112 -1.24 14.41 5.70
C PHE A 112 0.22 14.52 5.27
N ILE A 113 0.53 15.28 4.20
CA ILE A 113 1.89 15.47 3.70
C ILE A 113 2.77 16.13 4.76
N ARG A 114 2.28 17.16 5.44
CA ARG A 114 3.02 17.84 6.51
C ARG A 114 3.35 16.90 7.67
N ARG A 115 2.38 16.08 8.10
CA ARG A 115 2.55 15.11 9.19
C ARG A 115 3.47 13.97 8.80
N SER A 116 3.21 13.35 7.66
CA SER A 116 4.01 12.22 7.14
C SER A 116 5.45 12.61 6.87
N SER A 117 5.71 13.82 6.35
CA SER A 117 7.07 14.33 6.17
C SER A 117 7.86 14.40 7.48
N LYS A 118 7.22 14.80 8.59
CA LYS A 118 7.86 14.81 9.92
C LYS A 118 8.17 13.39 10.41
N ILE A 119 7.26 12.44 10.16
CA ILE A 119 7.45 11.02 10.51
C ILE A 119 8.66 10.46 9.74
N THR A 120 8.71 10.69 8.42
CA THR A 120 9.82 10.24 7.56
C THR A 120 11.15 10.81 8.02
N LYS A 121 11.22 12.14 8.26
CA LYS A 121 12.46 12.78 8.74
C LYS A 121 12.93 12.21 10.07
N LYS A 122 12.01 12.02 11.03
CA LYS A 122 12.35 11.41 12.33
C LYS A 122 12.86 9.97 12.17
N ALA A 123 12.28 9.20 11.25
CA ALA A 123 12.73 7.84 10.99
C ALA A 123 14.12 7.81 10.35
N ALA A 124 14.32 8.62 9.30
CA ALA A 124 15.57 8.74 8.57
C ALA A 124 16.74 9.16 9.48
N SER A 125 16.49 10.03 10.47
CA SER A 125 17.51 10.53 11.40
C SER A 125 18.03 9.50 12.42
N GLY A 126 17.65 8.21 12.30
CA GLY A 126 18.28 7.13 13.08
C GLY A 126 17.35 6.24 13.89
N LEU A 127 16.04 6.17 13.59
CA LEU A 127 15.18 5.19 14.29
C LEU A 127 15.64 3.74 13.98
N PRO A 128 15.64 2.85 14.99
CA PRO A 128 15.94 1.44 14.77
C PRO A 128 14.86 0.79 13.89
N LEU A 129 15.27 -0.22 13.12
CA LEU A 129 14.34 -1.00 12.32
C LEU A 129 13.42 -1.78 13.27
N ASN A 130 12.11 -1.54 13.17
CA ASN A 130 11.10 -2.20 13.97
C ASN A 130 9.95 -2.66 13.06
N PRO A 131 9.74 -3.97 12.86
CA PRO A 131 8.74 -4.50 11.92
C PRO A 131 7.30 -4.48 12.43
N ARG A 132 7.07 -4.32 13.76
CA ARG A 132 5.74 -4.32 14.40
C ARG A 132 4.85 -5.51 13.97
N PRO A 133 5.24 -6.76 14.24
CA PRO A 133 4.55 -7.95 13.75
C PRO A 133 3.10 -8.05 14.21
N ASP A 134 2.77 -7.51 15.39
CA ASP A 134 1.41 -7.59 15.97
C ASP A 134 0.44 -6.57 15.36
N ARG A 135 0.92 -5.67 14.48
CA ARG A 135 0.11 -4.59 13.92
C ARG A 135 -0.48 -5.01 12.57
N THR A 136 -1.60 -5.72 12.62
CA THR A 136 -2.26 -6.30 11.44
C THR A 136 -3.00 -5.28 10.58
N ASN A 137 -3.36 -4.11 11.12
CA ASN A 137 -4.03 -3.02 10.39
C ASN A 137 -3.10 -2.21 9.46
N LEU A 138 -2.02 -2.84 8.97
CA LEU A 138 -1.04 -2.23 8.10
C LEU A 138 -1.22 -2.66 6.65
N MET A 139 -0.84 -1.80 5.73
CA MET A 139 -0.31 -2.14 4.42
C MET A 139 1.19 -1.87 4.42
N TYR A 140 1.99 -2.74 3.80
CA TYR A 140 3.43 -2.52 3.68
C TYR A 140 3.75 -1.80 2.37
N GLY A 141 4.54 -0.74 2.45
CA GLY A 141 4.99 0.06 1.31
C GLY A 141 6.51 -0.03 1.15
N THR A 142 6.97 0.02 -0.10
CA THR A 142 8.38 0.24 -0.44
C THR A 142 8.45 1.24 -1.58
N THR A 143 9.37 2.19 -1.52
CA THR A 143 9.59 3.15 -2.61
C THR A 143 10.98 2.94 -3.16
N ILE A 144 11.08 2.68 -4.47
CA ILE A 144 12.32 2.48 -5.21
C ILE A 144 12.42 3.59 -6.26
N PRO A 145 12.76 4.83 -5.84
CA PRO A 145 12.68 6.00 -6.71
C PRO A 145 13.74 6.02 -7.82
N TRP A 146 14.66 5.06 -7.81
CA TRP A 146 15.77 4.96 -8.75
C TRP A 146 15.45 4.07 -9.97
N ILE A 147 14.47 3.17 -9.86
CA ILE A 147 14.22 2.11 -10.83
C ILE A 147 12.78 2.20 -11.35
N SER A 148 12.61 2.29 -12.67
CA SER A 148 11.31 2.10 -13.32
C SER A 148 11.17 0.61 -13.65
N PHE A 149 10.66 -0.16 -12.69
CA PHE A 149 10.61 -1.63 -12.78
C PHE A 149 9.41 -2.12 -13.61
N THR A 150 9.53 -3.33 -14.15
CA THR A 150 8.41 -4.06 -14.79
C THR A 150 7.90 -5.22 -13.93
N SER A 151 8.65 -5.61 -12.89
CA SER A 151 8.27 -6.64 -11.92
C SER A 151 9.02 -6.42 -10.60
N PHE A 152 8.43 -6.90 -9.50
CA PHE A 152 9.04 -6.92 -8.17
C PHE A 152 8.52 -8.13 -7.38
N THR A 153 9.39 -8.78 -6.60
CA THR A 153 9.02 -9.88 -5.69
C THR A 153 9.42 -9.52 -4.27
N HIS A 154 8.51 -9.70 -3.30
CA HIS A 154 8.78 -9.40 -1.90
C HIS A 154 9.54 -10.53 -1.20
N PRO A 155 10.45 -10.20 -0.26
CA PRO A 155 10.96 -11.21 0.66
C PRO A 155 9.83 -11.67 1.60
N LYS A 156 9.69 -12.98 1.76
CA LYS A 156 8.63 -13.57 2.60
C LYS A 156 9.24 -14.26 3.82
N LYS A 157 8.73 -13.91 5.01
CA LYS A 157 9.08 -14.57 6.28
C LYS A 157 7.87 -15.32 6.79
N GLY A 158 7.97 -16.65 6.82
CA GLY A 158 7.01 -17.54 7.47
C GLY A 158 5.58 -17.45 6.95
N GLU A 159 4.71 -18.20 7.61
CA GLU A 159 3.28 -18.35 7.30
C GLU A 159 2.43 -17.40 8.16
N GLY A 160 1.16 -17.21 7.79
CA GLY A 160 0.15 -16.66 8.70
C GLY A 160 -0.05 -15.14 8.72
N HIS A 161 0.57 -14.37 7.83
CA HIS A 161 0.17 -12.98 7.58
C HIS A 161 -0.53 -12.85 6.24
N SER A 162 -1.46 -11.91 6.16
CA SER A 162 -2.24 -11.61 4.94
C SER A 162 -2.21 -10.11 4.64
N ILE A 163 -1.14 -9.42 5.05
CA ILE A 163 -0.99 -7.98 4.92
C ILE A 163 -0.64 -7.63 3.46
N PRO A 164 -1.43 -6.77 2.79
CA PRO A 164 -1.11 -6.28 1.46
C PRO A 164 0.24 -5.57 1.42
N ARG A 165 0.98 -5.76 0.33
CA ARG A 165 2.28 -5.12 0.07
C ARG A 165 2.24 -4.34 -1.22
N THR A 166 2.87 -3.17 -1.23
CA THR A 166 2.95 -2.33 -2.42
C THR A 166 4.35 -1.79 -2.65
N VAL A 167 4.71 -1.62 -3.91
CA VAL A 167 5.97 -0.99 -4.32
C VAL A 167 5.71 0.14 -5.30
N PHE A 168 6.32 1.29 -5.02
CA PHE A 168 6.33 2.47 -5.88
C PHE A 168 7.66 2.53 -6.63
N GLY A 169 7.62 2.59 -7.96
CA GLY A 169 8.81 2.75 -8.79
C GLY A 169 9.14 4.21 -9.09
N LYS A 170 10.21 4.40 -9.87
CA LYS A 170 10.56 5.69 -10.46
C LYS A 170 9.54 6.07 -11.53
N ILE A 171 8.88 7.21 -11.31
CA ILE A 171 8.02 7.83 -12.33
C ILE A 171 8.87 8.20 -13.54
N PHE A 172 8.39 7.88 -14.73
CA PHE A 172 9.08 8.17 -16.00
C PHE A 172 8.11 8.78 -17.02
N LYS A 173 8.67 9.45 -18.03
CA LYS A 173 7.90 10.08 -19.10
C LYS A 173 7.93 9.21 -20.35
N ARG A 174 6.77 8.96 -20.96
CA ARG A 174 6.61 8.28 -22.26
C ARG A 174 5.52 8.98 -23.05
N GLU A 175 5.85 9.39 -24.29
CA GLU A 175 4.90 10.03 -25.22
C GLU A 175 4.13 11.21 -24.60
N GLY A 176 4.84 12.06 -23.85
CA GLY A 176 4.24 13.25 -23.22
C GLY A 176 3.50 12.99 -21.91
N LYS A 177 3.28 11.73 -21.53
CA LYS A 177 2.62 11.33 -20.27
C LYS A 177 3.60 10.84 -19.22
N TYR A 178 3.20 10.89 -17.96
CA TYR A 178 3.98 10.34 -16.84
C TYR A 178 3.35 9.03 -16.37
N TYR A 179 4.19 8.02 -16.18
CA TYR A 179 3.78 6.70 -15.73
C TYR A 179 4.46 6.32 -14.42
N LEU A 180 3.70 5.72 -13.51
CA LEU A 180 4.17 5.18 -12.25
C LEU A 180 4.14 3.65 -12.31
N PRO A 181 5.32 2.97 -12.30
CA PRO A 181 5.37 1.56 -11.99
C PRO A 181 4.87 1.32 -10.57
N PHE A 182 3.83 0.50 -10.45
CA PHE A 182 3.19 0.19 -9.19
C PHE A 182 2.96 -1.31 -9.09
N GLN A 183 3.40 -1.92 -8.00
CA GLN A 183 3.19 -3.35 -7.73
C GLN A 183 2.29 -3.50 -6.51
N LEU A 184 1.31 -4.40 -6.58
CA LEU A 184 0.50 -4.83 -5.45
C LEU A 184 0.62 -6.35 -5.27
N GLU A 185 0.93 -6.79 -4.04
CA GLU A 185 0.87 -8.18 -3.60
C GLU A 185 -0.20 -8.34 -2.51
N VAL A 186 -1.06 -9.34 -2.64
CA VAL A 186 -2.16 -9.64 -1.70
C VAL A 186 -2.30 -11.13 -1.46
N ASP A 187 -2.90 -11.52 -0.33
CA ASP A 187 -3.25 -12.91 -0.02
C ASP A 187 -4.45 -13.35 -0.88
N HIS A 188 -4.27 -14.40 -1.69
CA HIS A 188 -5.27 -14.87 -2.65
C HIS A 188 -6.51 -15.47 -1.99
N ALA A 189 -6.40 -15.90 -0.72
CA ALA A 189 -7.55 -16.30 0.07
C ALA A 189 -8.49 -15.12 0.33
N LEU A 190 -7.97 -13.89 0.39
CA LEU A 190 -8.77 -12.68 0.69
C LEU A 190 -9.13 -11.85 -0.55
N MET A 191 -8.32 -11.93 -1.60
CA MET A 191 -8.46 -11.14 -2.82
C MET A 191 -8.10 -11.96 -4.06
N ASP A 192 -8.55 -11.56 -5.24
CA ASP A 192 -8.17 -12.19 -6.51
C ASP A 192 -7.92 -11.11 -7.58
N GLY A 193 -7.68 -11.54 -8.82
CA GLY A 193 -7.39 -10.62 -9.93
C GLY A 193 -8.44 -9.51 -10.12
N LEU A 194 -9.72 -9.79 -9.87
CA LEU A 194 -10.77 -8.78 -9.96
C LEU A 194 -10.62 -7.73 -8.86
N HIS A 195 -10.28 -8.15 -7.64
CA HIS A 195 -10.10 -7.25 -6.52
C HIS A 195 -8.86 -6.35 -6.69
N ILE A 196 -7.77 -6.92 -7.22
CA ILE A 196 -6.56 -6.18 -7.55
C ILE A 196 -6.85 -5.14 -8.64
N ALA A 197 -7.56 -5.53 -9.71
CA ALA A 197 -7.94 -4.61 -10.79
C ALA A 197 -8.79 -3.45 -10.26
N ARG A 198 -9.81 -3.73 -9.43
CA ARG A 198 -10.65 -2.70 -8.79
C ARG A 198 -9.84 -1.78 -7.88
N PHE A 199 -8.87 -2.31 -7.13
CA PHE A 199 -7.98 -1.45 -6.35
C PHE A 199 -7.14 -0.52 -7.25
N PHE A 200 -6.63 -1.01 -8.38
CA PHE A 200 -5.92 -0.17 -9.34
C PHE A 200 -6.84 0.91 -9.94
N GLU A 201 -8.11 0.62 -10.21
CA GLU A 201 -9.09 1.64 -10.64
C GLU A 201 -9.29 2.71 -9.56
N HIS A 202 -9.46 2.32 -8.29
CA HIS A 202 -9.55 3.26 -7.18
C HIS A 202 -8.29 4.14 -7.09
N LEU A 203 -7.10 3.55 -7.13
CA LEU A 203 -5.85 4.30 -7.08
C LEU A 203 -5.67 5.21 -8.30
N GLN A 204 -5.98 4.73 -9.50
CA GLN A 204 -5.93 5.52 -10.72
C GLN A 204 -6.84 6.75 -10.64
N ASN A 205 -8.02 6.62 -10.01
CA ASN A 205 -8.91 7.74 -9.75
C ASN A 205 -8.33 8.73 -8.72
N GLU A 206 -7.70 8.26 -7.64
CA GLU A 206 -7.02 9.14 -6.67
C GLU A 206 -5.86 9.94 -7.32
N LEU A 207 -5.14 9.34 -8.27
CA LEU A 207 -4.07 10.02 -9.01
C LEU A 207 -4.62 11.02 -10.04
N LYS A 208 -5.69 10.64 -10.75
CA LYS A 208 -6.29 11.46 -11.82
C LYS A 208 -7.02 12.69 -11.27
N TYR A 209 -7.74 12.53 -10.17
CA TYR A 209 -8.58 13.57 -9.55
C TYR A 209 -7.97 14.14 -8.27
N ILE A 210 -6.64 14.12 -8.19
CA ILE A 210 -5.89 14.68 -7.06
C ILE A 210 -6.27 16.16 -6.82
N ARG A 211 -6.48 16.54 -5.56
CA ARG A 211 -6.83 17.89 -5.12
C ARG A 211 -6.54 18.09 -3.64
#